data_AF-A0A7C4VH73-F1
#
_entry.id   AF-A0A7C4VH73-F1
#
_cell.length_a   1.000
_cell.length_b   1.000
_cell.length_c   1.000
_cell.angle_alpha   90.00
_cell.angle_beta   90.00
_cell.angle_gamma   90.00
#
_symmetry.space_group_name_H-M   'P 1'
#
loop_
_entity.id
_entity.type
_entity.pdbx_description
1 polymer ?
#
loop_
_entity_poly.entity_id
_entity_poly.type
_entity_poly.pdbx_seq_one_letter_code
_entity_poly.pdbx_strand_id
1 'polypeptide(L)'
;MDKIMERRLLLRRLFYRDRDLYKIGKLAGLEWFSKFEAKFEKDRYAYFADEERKEAIERIASQLPDDIFIEIVNKVFREEERSVEIDRFVGEHYYFDLNTGLKLDNKQGELKKEIWSALEETNGRSYYFLKAIINLYREGKWDKAYGGVTWVDILAKIRELKGVYPPPRDLALLKSYKIYYKTGSRRYPTHTIPEEIIPIVEEVLNLYIKKVKGD
;
A
#
# COMPACT_ATOMS: atom_id res chain seq x y z
N MET A 1 8.51 10.70 0.72
CA MET A 1 7.60 10.58 -0.45
C MET A 1 6.76 11.84 -0.48
N ASP A 2 6.48 12.45 -1.63
CA ASP A 2 5.67 13.68 -1.59
C ASP A 2 4.21 13.39 -1.21
N LYS A 3 3.55 14.39 -0.61
CA LYS A 3 2.19 14.29 -0.08
C LYS A 3 1.15 13.93 -1.16
N ILE A 4 1.32 14.41 -2.39
CA ILE A 4 0.40 14.13 -3.49
C ILE A 4 0.54 12.66 -3.91
N MET A 5 1.76 12.14 -3.97
CA MET A 5 2.01 10.73 -4.26
C MET A 5 1.37 9.81 -3.23
N GLU A 6 1.46 10.11 -1.93
CA GLU A 6 0.77 9.34 -0.89
C GLU A 6 -0.74 9.31 -1.09
N ARG A 7 -1.35 10.46 -1.40
CA ARG A 7 -2.78 10.55 -1.71
C ARG A 7 -3.15 9.70 -2.93
N ARG A 8 -2.34 9.73 -4.00
CA ARG A 8 -2.57 8.88 -5.18
C ARG A 8 -2.53 7.39 -4.81
N LEU A 9 -1.57 6.97 -4.00
CA LEU A 9 -1.46 5.59 -3.53
C LEU A 9 -2.66 5.18 -2.67
N LEU A 10 -3.06 6.02 -1.72
CA LEU A 10 -4.27 5.83 -0.90
C LEU A 10 -5.51 5.66 -1.78
N LEU A 11 -5.73 6.57 -2.73
CA LEU A 11 -6.89 6.51 -3.60
C LEU A 11 -6.93 5.23 -4.44
N ARG A 12 -5.79 4.82 -5.01
CA ARG A 12 -5.67 3.57 -5.77
C ARG A 12 -5.95 2.33 -4.93
N ARG A 13 -5.46 2.33 -3.68
CA ARG A 13 -5.60 1.19 -2.76
C ARG A 13 -6.99 1.05 -2.17
N LEU A 14 -7.61 2.17 -1.78
CA LEU A 14 -8.87 2.16 -1.04
C LEU A 14 -10.11 2.17 -1.97
N PHE A 15 -9.95 2.69 -3.20
CA PHE A 15 -11.08 2.95 -4.11
C PHE A 15 -10.88 2.27 -5.49
N TYR A 16 -11.14 0.96 -5.54
CA TYR A 16 -11.10 0.20 -6.79
C TYR A 16 -12.24 0.60 -7.76
N ARG A 17 -13.39 1.02 -7.26
CA ARG A 17 -14.54 1.40 -8.09
C ARG A 17 -14.47 2.86 -8.48
N ASP A 18 -14.59 3.15 -9.78
CA ASP A 18 -14.62 4.52 -10.30
C ASP A 18 -15.75 5.36 -9.73
N ARG A 19 -16.86 4.74 -9.35
CA ARG A 19 -17.97 5.42 -8.67
C ARG A 19 -17.55 6.05 -7.36
N ASP A 20 -16.63 5.44 -6.63
CA ASP A 20 -16.10 6.01 -5.39
C ASP A 20 -15.27 7.26 -5.68
N LEU A 21 -14.40 7.20 -6.68
CA LEU A 21 -13.59 8.35 -7.13
C LEU A 21 -14.49 9.49 -7.63
N TYR A 22 -15.54 9.16 -8.39
CA TYR A 22 -16.55 10.13 -8.83
C TYR A 22 -17.24 10.81 -7.64
N LYS A 23 -17.72 10.03 -6.65
CA LYS A 23 -18.34 10.55 -5.43
C LYS A 23 -17.40 11.48 -4.66
N ILE A 24 -16.14 11.08 -4.48
CA ILE A 24 -15.11 11.92 -3.82
C ILE A 24 -14.98 13.25 -4.56
N GLY A 25 -14.81 13.20 -5.89
CA GLY A 25 -14.67 14.41 -6.72
C GLY A 25 -15.88 15.35 -6.64
N LYS A 26 -17.10 14.81 -6.68
CA LYS A 26 -18.34 15.59 -6.55
C LYS A 26 -18.51 16.21 -5.17
N LEU A 27 -18.28 15.45 -4.10
CA LEU A 27 -18.34 15.96 -2.73
C LEU A 27 -17.29 17.05 -2.48
N ALA A 28 -16.15 16.95 -3.17
CA ALA A 28 -15.08 17.92 -3.09
C ALA A 28 -15.29 19.18 -3.95
N GLY A 29 -16.40 19.25 -4.71
CA GLY A 29 -16.70 20.40 -5.57
C GLY A 29 -15.76 20.55 -6.77
N LEU A 30 -15.09 19.48 -7.20
CA LEU A 30 -14.16 19.52 -8.32
C LEU A 30 -14.92 19.53 -9.66
N GLU A 31 -14.94 20.67 -10.36
CA GLU A 31 -15.73 20.90 -11.58
C GLU A 31 -15.53 19.86 -12.67
N TRP A 32 -14.31 19.33 -12.80
CA TRP A 32 -13.97 18.30 -13.79
C TRP A 32 -14.88 17.06 -13.70
N PHE A 33 -15.41 16.75 -12.51
CA PHE A 33 -16.29 15.61 -12.31
C PHE A 33 -17.71 15.84 -12.84
N SER A 34 -18.15 17.10 -12.98
CA SER A 34 -19.51 17.44 -13.44
C SER A 34 -19.79 16.96 -14.87
N LYS A 35 -18.78 16.86 -15.74
CA LYS A 35 -18.95 16.34 -17.10
C LYS A 35 -19.37 14.87 -17.15
N PHE A 36 -19.23 14.13 -16.05
CA PHE A 36 -19.58 12.72 -15.95
C PHE A 36 -20.92 12.47 -15.26
N GLU A 37 -21.64 13.51 -14.86
CA GLU A 37 -22.89 13.39 -14.09
C GLU A 37 -23.93 12.54 -14.81
N ALA A 38 -24.22 12.86 -16.07
CA ALA A 38 -25.15 12.09 -16.89
C ALA A 38 -24.76 10.59 -17.00
N LYS A 39 -23.46 10.28 -16.96
CA LYS A 39 -22.92 8.91 -17.05
C LYS A 39 -23.09 8.16 -15.72
N PHE A 40 -22.66 8.75 -14.61
CA PHE A 40 -22.66 8.09 -13.30
C PHE A 40 -24.02 8.09 -12.60
N GLU A 41 -24.93 9.01 -12.92
CA GLU A 41 -26.29 9.03 -12.38
C GLU A 41 -27.22 8.02 -13.04
N LYS A 42 -27.06 7.78 -14.35
CA LYS A 42 -27.95 6.88 -15.12
C LYS A 42 -27.56 5.41 -15.03
N ASP A 43 -26.26 5.13 -15.00
CA ASP A 43 -25.76 3.76 -15.04
C ASP A 43 -25.03 3.43 -13.74
N ARG A 44 -25.54 2.45 -12.98
CA ARG A 44 -24.93 1.93 -11.75
C ARG A 44 -23.52 1.37 -11.98
N TYR A 45 -23.24 0.85 -13.17
CA TYR A 45 -21.97 0.22 -13.54
C TYR A 45 -21.03 1.14 -14.33
N ALA A 46 -21.34 2.44 -14.37
CA ALA A 46 -20.46 3.44 -14.98
C ALA A 46 -19.03 3.35 -14.42
N TYR A 47 -18.06 3.38 -15.34
CA TYR A 47 -16.63 3.34 -15.07
C TYR A 47 -15.90 4.43 -15.85
N PHE A 48 -14.75 4.86 -15.36
CA PHE A 48 -13.85 5.77 -16.06
C PHE A 48 -13.00 4.98 -17.06
N ALA A 49 -12.73 5.56 -18.24
CA ALA A 49 -11.64 5.05 -19.07
C ALA A 49 -10.29 5.20 -18.33
N ASP A 50 -9.27 4.44 -18.72
CA ASP A 50 -7.98 4.40 -17.99
C ASP A 50 -7.36 5.79 -17.79
N GLU A 51 -7.36 6.64 -18.82
CA GLU A 51 -6.85 8.01 -18.72
C GLU A 51 -7.75 8.92 -17.87
N GLU A 52 -9.06 8.74 -17.93
CA GLU A 52 -10.01 9.46 -17.07
C GLU A 52 -9.79 9.09 -15.60
N ARG A 53 -9.55 7.81 -15.30
CA ARG A 53 -9.29 7.35 -13.93
C ARG A 53 -7.98 7.92 -13.39
N LYS A 54 -6.93 7.95 -14.21
CA LYS A 54 -5.64 8.58 -13.85
C LYS A 54 -5.84 10.06 -13.55
N GLU A 55 -6.57 10.78 -14.40
CA GLU A 55 -6.87 12.21 -14.21
C GLU A 55 -7.75 12.46 -12.99
N ALA A 56 -8.75 11.60 -12.72
CA ALA A 56 -9.59 11.69 -11.54
C ALA A 56 -8.78 11.61 -10.25
N ILE A 57 -7.90 10.59 -10.15
CA ILE A 57 -6.99 10.42 -9.01
C ILE A 57 -6.06 11.62 -8.87
N GLU A 58 -5.53 12.13 -9.99
CA GLU A 58 -4.65 13.29 -10.00
C GLU A 58 -5.31 14.52 -9.40
N ARG A 59 -6.51 14.84 -9.87
CA ARG A 59 -7.25 16.03 -9.43
C ARG A 59 -7.62 15.95 -7.96
N ILE A 60 -8.12 14.80 -7.50
CA ILE A 60 -8.44 14.60 -6.08
C ILE A 60 -7.17 14.73 -5.23
N ALA A 61 -6.06 14.11 -5.65
CA ALA A 61 -4.83 14.12 -4.88
C ALA A 61 -4.19 15.52 -4.77
N SER A 62 -4.26 16.33 -5.84
CA SER A 62 -3.53 17.61 -5.93
C SER A 62 -4.33 18.84 -5.51
N GLN A 63 -5.66 18.84 -5.63
CA GLN A 63 -6.48 20.06 -5.52
C GLN A 63 -7.14 20.26 -4.16
N LEU A 64 -7.10 19.26 -3.26
CA LEU A 64 -7.81 19.31 -1.99
C LEU A 64 -6.91 19.74 -0.82
N PRO A 65 -7.38 20.62 0.08
CA PRO A 65 -6.79 20.79 1.41
C PRO A 65 -6.76 19.48 2.20
N ASP A 66 -5.85 19.35 3.17
CA ASP A 66 -5.64 18.10 3.93
C ASP A 66 -6.88 17.66 4.72
N ASP A 67 -7.50 18.60 5.42
CA ASP A 67 -8.71 18.42 6.20
C ASP A 67 -9.89 17.96 5.33
N ILE A 68 -10.12 18.64 4.21
CA ILE A 68 -11.18 18.30 3.25
C ILE A 68 -10.93 16.92 2.60
N PHE A 69 -9.68 16.64 2.21
CA PHE A 69 -9.31 15.34 1.66
C PHE A 69 -9.62 14.20 2.64
N ILE A 70 -9.20 14.35 3.89
CA ILE A 70 -9.41 13.35 4.95
C ILE A 70 -10.90 13.14 5.23
N GLU A 71 -11.66 14.22 5.37
CA GLU A 71 -13.09 14.16 5.63
C GLU A 71 -13.82 13.37 4.54
N ILE A 72 -13.62 13.75 3.28
CA ILE A 72 -14.33 13.16 2.13
C ILE A 72 -13.91 11.71 1.92
N VAL A 73 -12.61 11.40 1.99
CA VAL A 73 -12.13 10.03 1.85
C VAL A 73 -12.74 9.14 2.93
N ASN A 74 -12.74 9.57 4.18
CA ASN A 74 -13.35 8.80 5.27
C ASN A 74 -14.85 8.64 5.09
N LYS A 75 -15.57 9.69 4.67
CA LYS A 75 -17.00 9.65 4.41
C LYS A 75 -17.33 8.60 3.34
N VAL A 76 -16.71 8.70 2.16
CA VAL A 76 -16.97 7.78 1.05
C VAL A 76 -16.52 6.35 1.38
N PHE A 77 -15.41 6.20 2.12
CA PHE A 77 -14.94 4.88 2.53
C PHE A 77 -15.97 4.13 3.39
N ARG A 78 -16.62 4.82 4.34
CA ARG A 78 -17.58 4.23 5.29
C ARG A 78 -18.97 3.97 4.72
N GLU A 79 -19.32 4.52 3.56
CA GLU A 79 -20.63 4.32 2.94
C GLU A 79 -20.90 2.87 2.51
N GLU A 80 -19.85 2.07 2.29
CA GLU A 80 -19.98 0.74 1.73
C GLU A 80 -19.08 -0.26 2.46
N GLU A 81 -19.55 -1.48 2.62
CA GLU A 81 -18.71 -2.58 3.10
C GLU A 81 -17.65 -2.90 2.04
N ARG A 82 -16.38 -2.85 2.45
CA ARG A 82 -15.22 -3.03 1.57
C ARG A 82 -14.31 -4.10 2.13
N SER A 83 -13.90 -5.03 1.28
CA SER A 83 -12.77 -5.92 1.56
C SER A 83 -11.50 -5.23 1.08
N VAL A 84 -10.64 -4.82 2.03
CA VAL A 84 -9.34 -4.21 1.72
C VAL A 84 -8.25 -5.25 1.98
N GLU A 85 -7.51 -5.65 0.93
CA GLU A 85 -6.42 -6.63 1.07
C GLU A 85 -5.25 -6.08 1.89
N ILE A 86 -4.90 -4.81 1.69
CA ILE A 86 -3.86 -4.08 2.42
C ILE A 86 -4.54 -3.06 3.32
N ASP A 87 -4.83 -3.51 4.54
CA ASP A 87 -5.70 -2.84 5.51
C ASP A 87 -5.01 -1.74 6.34
N ARG A 88 -3.74 -1.44 6.05
CA ARG A 88 -2.96 -0.39 6.70
C ARG A 88 -2.15 0.40 5.67
N PHE A 89 -2.09 1.71 5.87
CA PHE A 89 -1.22 2.62 5.13
C PHE A 89 -0.39 3.43 6.12
N VAL A 90 0.93 3.48 5.90
CA VAL A 90 1.85 4.25 6.75
C VAL A 90 2.75 5.12 5.86
N GLY A 91 2.26 6.30 5.52
CA GLY A 91 3.00 7.33 4.82
C GLY A 91 3.80 8.24 5.76
N GLU A 92 4.51 9.19 5.16
CA GLU A 92 5.21 10.27 5.85
C GLU A 92 4.24 11.35 6.33
N HIS A 93 3.08 11.48 5.68
CA HIS A 93 2.06 12.47 6.02
C HIS A 93 0.75 11.84 6.49
N TYR A 94 0.37 10.70 5.90
CA TYR A 94 -0.91 10.05 6.16
C TYR A 94 -0.78 8.69 6.81
N TYR A 95 -1.73 8.40 7.69
CA TYR A 95 -1.96 7.08 8.25
C TYR A 95 -3.39 6.63 7.97
N PHE A 96 -3.56 5.36 7.63
CA PHE A 96 -4.89 4.75 7.53
C PHE A 96 -4.88 3.35 8.13
N ASP A 97 -5.93 3.03 8.88
CA ASP A 97 -6.34 1.66 9.16
C ASP A 97 -7.87 1.54 9.15
N LEU A 98 -8.39 0.30 9.15
CA LEU A 98 -9.83 0.05 9.12
C LEU A 98 -10.57 0.55 10.37
N ASN A 99 -9.89 0.68 11.51
CA ASN A 99 -10.52 1.03 12.78
C ASN A 99 -10.71 2.54 12.93
N THR A 100 -9.74 3.32 12.47
CA THR A 100 -9.65 4.75 12.71
C THR A 100 -9.89 5.58 11.45
N GLY A 101 -9.78 4.96 10.27
CA GLY A 101 -9.84 5.64 8.98
C GLY A 101 -8.56 6.41 8.67
N LEU A 102 -8.64 7.28 7.67
CA LEU A 102 -7.54 8.12 7.22
C LEU A 102 -7.33 9.28 8.19
N LYS A 103 -6.07 9.58 8.51
CA LYS A 103 -5.64 10.71 9.35
C LYS A 103 -4.37 11.35 8.81
N LEU A 104 -4.18 12.63 9.15
CA LEU A 104 -2.89 13.32 8.99
C LEU A 104 -2.01 12.99 10.20
N ASP A 105 -1.29 11.88 10.12
CA ASP A 105 -0.45 11.38 11.22
C ASP A 105 0.73 10.58 10.65
N ASN A 106 1.95 10.92 11.06
CA ASN A 106 3.15 10.22 10.64
C ASN A 106 3.46 9.09 11.62
N LYS A 107 3.17 7.85 11.20
CA LYS A 107 3.44 6.63 11.98
C LYS A 107 4.72 5.89 11.59
N GLN A 108 5.60 6.48 10.79
CA GLN A 108 6.82 5.79 10.34
C GLN A 108 7.75 5.43 11.51
N GLY A 109 7.79 6.25 12.56
CA GLY A 109 8.59 5.94 13.76
C GLY A 109 8.11 4.70 14.51
N GLU A 110 6.79 4.49 14.60
CA GLU A 110 6.19 3.28 15.18
C GLU A 110 6.46 2.07 14.27
N LEU A 111 6.27 2.22 12.97
CA LEU A 111 6.55 1.20 11.98
C LEU A 111 8.02 0.72 12.01
N LYS A 112 8.98 1.63 12.16
CA LYS A 112 10.41 1.25 12.30
C LYS A 112 10.63 0.32 13.48
N LYS A 113 9.99 0.60 14.62
CA LYS A 113 10.06 -0.24 15.82
C LYS A 113 9.42 -1.61 15.57
N GLU A 114 8.26 -1.65 14.93
CA GLU A 114 7.58 -2.90 14.56
C GLU A 114 8.45 -3.79 13.65
N ILE A 115 9.06 -3.21 12.61
CA ILE A 115 9.96 -3.95 11.70
C ILE A 115 11.17 -4.48 12.47
N TRP A 116 11.76 -3.65 13.33
CA TRP A 116 12.87 -4.07 14.17
C TRP A 116 12.50 -5.24 15.08
N SER A 117 11.37 -5.14 15.79
CA SER A 117 10.86 -6.20 16.65
C SER A 117 10.62 -7.50 15.88
N ALA A 118 10.02 -7.42 14.68
CA ALA A 118 9.81 -8.59 13.83
C ALA A 118 11.14 -9.25 13.40
N LEU A 119 12.18 -8.45 13.12
CA LEU A 119 13.51 -8.99 12.80
C LEU A 119 14.13 -9.69 14.01
N GLU A 120 14.08 -9.10 15.21
CA GLU A 120 14.59 -9.71 16.45
C GLU A 120 13.83 -11.01 16.78
N GLU A 121 12.50 -11.00 16.74
CA GLU A 121 11.67 -12.19 17.04
C GLU A 121 11.85 -13.34 16.05
N THR A 122 12.25 -13.03 14.82
CA THR A 122 12.61 -14.05 13.80
C THR A 122 14.09 -14.39 13.82
N ASN A 123 14.88 -13.86 14.76
CA ASN A 123 16.33 -13.98 14.82
C ASN A 123 17.01 -13.62 13.48
N GLY A 124 16.50 -12.58 12.81
CA GLY A 124 16.99 -12.11 11.51
C GLY A 124 16.62 -12.98 10.30
N ARG A 125 15.96 -14.13 10.46
CA ARG A 125 15.63 -15.02 9.33
C ARG A 125 14.68 -14.40 8.31
N SER A 126 13.84 -13.46 8.74
CA SER A 126 12.95 -12.70 7.86
C SER A 126 13.65 -11.64 7.00
N TYR A 127 14.91 -11.30 7.31
CA TYR A 127 15.68 -10.27 6.60
C TYR A 127 15.72 -10.50 5.10
N TYR A 128 16.14 -11.70 4.67
CA TYR A 128 16.31 -12.02 3.26
C TYR A 128 15.00 -12.08 2.51
N PHE A 129 13.91 -12.44 3.19
CA PHE A 129 12.58 -12.44 2.60
C PHE A 129 12.10 -11.02 2.28
N LEU A 130 12.18 -10.11 3.24
CA LEU A 130 11.81 -8.71 3.02
C LEU A 130 12.71 -8.06 1.97
N LYS A 131 14.04 -8.29 2.05
CA LYS A 131 15.01 -7.78 1.08
C LYS A 131 14.77 -8.31 -0.33
N ALA A 132 14.38 -9.58 -0.48
CA ALA A 132 14.05 -10.16 -1.78
C ALA A 132 12.84 -9.48 -2.43
N ILE A 133 11.76 -9.25 -1.67
CA ILE A 133 10.57 -8.54 -2.19
C ILE A 133 10.93 -7.12 -2.65
N ILE A 134 11.73 -6.40 -1.85
CA ILE A 134 12.19 -5.04 -2.18
C ILE A 134 13.06 -5.04 -3.45
N ASN A 135 14.03 -5.94 -3.56
CA ASN A 135 14.87 -6.02 -4.76
C ASN A 135 14.04 -6.30 -6.01
N LEU A 136 13.07 -7.23 -5.93
CA LEU A 136 12.17 -7.53 -7.05
C LEU A 136 11.26 -6.34 -7.41
N TYR A 137 10.87 -5.51 -6.44
CA TYR A 137 10.18 -4.25 -6.70
C TYR A 137 11.04 -3.30 -7.54
N ARG A 138 12.29 -3.08 -7.10
CA ARG A 138 13.23 -2.20 -7.80
C ARG A 138 13.59 -2.71 -9.20
N GLU A 139 13.57 -4.02 -9.41
CA GLU A 139 13.76 -4.66 -10.71
C GLU A 139 12.52 -4.58 -11.63
N GLY A 140 11.40 -4.01 -11.17
CA GLY A 140 10.16 -3.90 -11.94
C GLY A 140 9.47 -5.25 -12.18
N LYS A 141 9.77 -6.26 -11.35
CA LYS A 141 9.25 -7.64 -11.49
C LYS A 141 7.94 -7.88 -10.73
N TRP A 142 7.34 -6.83 -10.19
CA TRP A 142 6.03 -6.94 -9.56
C TRP A 142 4.96 -7.14 -10.62
N ASP A 143 4.07 -8.09 -10.36
CA ASP A 143 2.90 -8.33 -11.18
C ASP A 143 2.04 -7.07 -11.23
N LYS A 144 1.74 -6.58 -12.43
CA LYS A 144 0.98 -5.34 -12.62
C LYS A 144 -0.49 -5.47 -12.23
N ALA A 145 -1.04 -6.68 -12.26
CA ALA A 145 -2.45 -6.92 -11.96
C ALA A 145 -2.71 -7.05 -10.45
N TYR A 146 -1.79 -7.69 -9.73
CA TYR A 146 -1.94 -7.98 -8.30
C TYR A 146 -0.98 -7.21 -7.38
N GLY A 147 -0.06 -6.43 -7.95
CA GLY A 147 0.80 -5.51 -7.20
C GLY A 147 1.75 -6.20 -6.23
N GLY A 148 2.37 -7.32 -6.63
CA GLY A 148 3.27 -8.10 -5.78
C GLY A 148 4.11 -9.13 -6.53
N VAL A 149 4.87 -9.95 -5.81
CA VAL A 149 5.77 -10.97 -6.40
C VAL A 149 5.31 -12.38 -6.10
N THR A 150 5.65 -13.33 -6.98
CA THR A 150 5.34 -14.73 -6.74
C THR A 150 6.30 -15.34 -5.70
N TRP A 151 5.85 -16.38 -5.02
CA TRP A 151 6.69 -17.10 -4.07
C TRP A 151 7.94 -17.67 -4.73
N VAL A 152 7.83 -18.16 -5.97
CA VAL A 152 8.96 -18.74 -6.73
C VAL A 152 10.05 -17.70 -6.99
N ASP A 153 9.66 -16.49 -7.38
CA ASP A 153 10.60 -15.39 -7.63
C ASP A 153 11.31 -14.95 -6.35
N ILE A 154 10.56 -14.90 -5.23
CA ILE A 154 11.14 -14.59 -3.93
C ILE A 154 12.18 -15.64 -3.54
N LEU A 155 11.87 -16.93 -3.67
CA LEU A 155 12.81 -18.00 -3.36
C LEU A 155 14.06 -17.93 -4.25
N ALA A 156 13.90 -17.66 -5.55
CA ALA A 156 15.01 -17.45 -6.47
C ALA A 156 15.89 -16.27 -6.02
N LYS A 157 15.28 -15.14 -5.68
CA LYS A 157 16.00 -13.95 -5.21
C LYS A 157 16.71 -14.19 -3.87
N ILE A 158 16.13 -14.95 -2.94
CA ILE A 158 16.80 -15.32 -1.68
C ILE A 158 18.04 -16.18 -1.97
N ARG A 159 17.99 -17.12 -2.92
CA ARG A 159 19.17 -17.90 -3.34
C ARG A 159 20.27 -17.03 -3.91
N GLU A 160 19.92 -16.08 -4.78
CA GLU A 160 20.88 -15.11 -5.34
C GLU A 160 21.57 -14.30 -4.23
N LEU A 161 20.81 -13.93 -3.19
CA LEU A 161 21.33 -13.23 -2.02
C LEU A 161 22.13 -14.12 -1.05
N LYS A 162 22.27 -15.42 -1.33
CA LYS A 162 22.84 -16.43 -0.44
C LYS A 162 22.21 -16.42 0.96
N GLY A 163 20.90 -16.17 1.00
CA GLY A 163 20.12 -16.00 2.21
C GLY A 163 19.47 -17.28 2.73
N VAL A 164 18.92 -17.19 3.94
CA VAL A 164 18.11 -18.25 4.56
C VAL A 164 16.64 -18.04 4.21
N TYR A 165 15.93 -19.11 3.88
CA TYR A 165 14.49 -19.05 3.66
C TYR A 165 13.73 -18.88 4.98
N PRO A 166 12.69 -18.03 5.02
CA PRO A 166 11.89 -17.88 6.22
C PRO A 166 11.02 -19.13 6.45
N PRO A 167 10.96 -19.68 7.67
CA PRO A 167 9.97 -20.70 8.01
C PRO A 167 8.55 -20.10 7.99
N PRO A 168 7.49 -20.92 7.85
CA PRO A 168 6.10 -20.45 7.81
C PRO A 168 5.68 -19.58 9.01
N ARG A 169 6.22 -19.86 10.20
CA ARG A 169 5.98 -19.06 11.42
C ARG A 169 6.45 -17.62 11.26
N ASP A 170 7.61 -17.41 10.64
CA ASP A 170 8.18 -16.06 10.45
C ASP A 170 7.32 -15.26 9.47
N LEU A 171 6.74 -15.92 8.44
CA LEU A 171 5.78 -15.27 7.54
C LEU A 171 4.50 -14.86 8.26
N ALA A 172 3.97 -15.72 9.15
CA ALA A 172 2.79 -15.39 9.95
C ALA A 172 3.05 -14.19 10.85
N LEU A 173 4.25 -14.09 11.44
CA LEU A 173 4.66 -12.96 12.27
C LEU A 173 4.78 -11.66 11.46
N LEU A 174 5.43 -11.69 10.31
CA LEU A 174 5.52 -10.49 9.44
C LEU A 174 4.14 -9.98 9.01
N LYS A 175 3.19 -10.90 8.77
CA LYS A 175 1.81 -10.57 8.46
C LYS A 175 1.07 -9.97 9.66
N SER A 176 1.27 -10.47 10.88
CA SER A 176 0.62 -9.91 12.07
C SER A 176 1.11 -8.50 12.37
N TYR A 177 2.39 -8.22 12.10
CA TYR A 177 2.95 -6.87 12.13
C TYR A 177 2.53 -5.99 10.95
N LYS A 178 1.78 -6.51 9.97
CA LYS A 178 1.34 -5.77 8.78
C LYS A 178 2.50 -5.11 8.01
N ILE A 179 3.67 -5.73 8.02
CA ILE A 179 4.86 -5.32 7.24
C ILE A 179 4.80 -5.90 5.83
N TYR A 180 4.12 -7.04 5.71
CA TYR A 180 4.00 -7.81 4.49
C TYR A 180 2.58 -8.40 4.39
N TYR A 181 2.07 -8.48 3.17
CA TYR A 181 0.74 -8.97 2.85
C TYR A 181 0.79 -10.08 1.79
N LYS A 182 -0.05 -11.10 1.98
CA LYS A 182 -0.36 -12.07 0.94
C LYS A 182 -1.56 -11.54 0.17
N THR A 183 -1.31 -11.09 -1.05
CA THR A 183 -2.28 -10.47 -1.96
C THR A 183 -2.57 -11.40 -3.14
N GLY A 184 -3.40 -10.93 -4.07
CA GLY A 184 -3.71 -11.65 -5.30
C GLY A 184 -4.70 -12.80 -5.10
N SER A 185 -4.97 -13.53 -6.18
CA SER A 185 -6.04 -14.53 -6.16
C SER A 185 -5.61 -15.83 -5.46
N ARG A 186 -6.59 -16.65 -5.07
CA ARG A 186 -6.32 -18.01 -4.55
C ARG A 186 -5.49 -18.87 -5.50
N ARG A 187 -5.67 -18.71 -6.81
CA ARG A 187 -4.94 -19.47 -7.85
C ARG A 187 -3.56 -18.87 -8.13
N TYR A 188 -3.41 -17.56 -7.99
CA TYR A 188 -2.20 -16.80 -8.29
C TYR A 188 -1.86 -15.89 -7.11
N PRO A 189 -1.39 -16.44 -5.98
CA PRO A 189 -1.06 -15.65 -4.81
C PRO A 189 0.20 -14.83 -5.05
N THR A 190 0.17 -13.58 -4.64
CA THR A 190 1.32 -12.67 -4.65
C THR A 190 1.69 -12.24 -3.24
N HIS A 191 2.89 -11.68 -3.14
CA HIS A 191 3.53 -11.29 -1.91
C HIS A 191 3.98 -9.83 -2.02
N THR A 192 3.48 -8.98 -1.11
CA THR A 192 3.58 -7.52 -1.25
C THR A 192 4.03 -6.87 0.05
N ILE A 193 4.97 -5.93 -0.06
CA ILE A 193 5.25 -4.92 0.97
C ILE A 193 4.60 -3.63 0.48
N PRO A 194 3.73 -2.94 1.24
CA PRO A 194 3.11 -1.71 0.75
C PRO A 194 4.15 -0.69 0.24
N GLU A 195 3.92 -0.12 -0.94
CA GLU A 195 4.92 0.72 -1.64
C GLU A 195 5.44 1.89 -0.80
N GLU A 196 4.55 2.52 -0.02
CA GLU A 196 4.87 3.65 0.85
C GLU A 196 5.83 3.27 1.99
N ILE A 197 5.84 2.00 2.40
CA ILE A 197 6.70 1.54 3.49
C ILE A 197 8.02 0.93 3.02
N ILE A 198 8.18 0.65 1.71
CA ILE A 198 9.41 0.06 1.16
C ILE A 198 10.67 0.83 1.61
N PRO A 199 10.74 2.17 1.52
CA PRO A 199 11.93 2.91 1.97
C PRO A 199 12.24 2.71 3.45
N ILE A 200 11.20 2.62 4.29
CA ILE A 200 11.33 2.45 5.74
C ILE A 200 11.80 1.04 6.07
N VAL A 201 11.24 0.02 5.41
CA VAL A 201 11.70 -1.36 5.56
C VAL A 201 13.15 -1.49 5.12
N GLU A 202 13.52 -0.91 3.97
CA GLU A 202 14.90 -0.91 3.46
C GLU A 202 15.89 -0.24 4.43
N GLU A 203 15.53 0.91 5.00
CA GLU A 203 16.32 1.60 6.02
C GLU A 203 16.57 0.69 7.23
N VAL A 204 15.51 0.11 7.80
CA VAL A 204 15.61 -0.75 8.99
C VAL A 204 16.44 -1.99 8.71
N LEU A 205 16.26 -2.63 7.54
CA LEU A 205 17.09 -3.77 7.13
C LEU A 205 18.58 -3.37 7.07
N ASN A 206 18.90 -2.21 6.49
CA ASN A 206 20.28 -1.74 6.38
C ASN A 206 20.92 -1.45 7.75
N LEU A 207 20.15 -0.92 8.71
CA LEU A 207 20.63 -0.74 10.08
C LEU A 207 20.81 -2.08 10.81
N TYR A 208 19.84 -2.99 10.65
CA TYR A 208 19.88 -4.30 11.29
C TYR A 208 21.09 -5.12 10.86
N ILE A 209 21.41 -5.16 9.56
CA ILE A 209 22.56 -5.93 9.06
C ILE A 209 23.91 -5.36 9.54
N LYS A 210 24.02 -4.03 9.73
CA LYS A 210 25.22 -3.41 10.30
C LYS A 210 25.42 -3.82 11.75
N LYS A 211 24.36 -3.72 12.57
CA LYS A 211 24.37 -4.20 13.96
C LYS A 211 24.81 -5.66 14.08
N VAL A 212 24.26 -6.55 13.25
CA VAL A 212 24.59 -7.98 13.27
C VAL A 212 26.04 -8.25 12.85
N LYS A 213 26.60 -7.43 11.95
CA LYS A 213 27.98 -7.56 11.48
C LYS A 213 29.02 -6.90 12.40
N GLY A 214 28.58 -6.14 13.41
CA GLY A 214 29.47 -5.49 14.37
C GLY A 214 30.10 -4.18 13.88
N ASP A 215 29.43 -3.47 12.96
CA ASP A 215 29.77 -2.10 12.56
C ASP A 215 29.00 -1.05 13.39
#